data_AF-A0A914FL49-F1
#
_entry.id   AF-A0A914FL49-F1
#
_cell.length_a   1.000
_cell.length_b   1.000
_cell.length_c   1.000
_cell.angle_alpha   90.00
_cell.angle_beta   90.00
_cell.angle_gamma   90.00
#
_symmetry.space_group_name_H-M   'P 1'
#
loop_
_entity.id
_entity.type
_entity.pdbx_description
1 polymer ?
#
loop_
_entity_poly.entity_id
_entity_poly.type
_entity_poly.pdbx_seq_one_letter_code
_entity_poly.pdbx_strand_id
1 'polypeptide(L)'
;MEVYVLMELGKTDNHHFCKIEDRWQYDKVYYVVMTLVGKSLQDLRLQQENKKFSLGCALSLGIQCLEALENLHSIGYVHCYVNPSSYSIGRPDLNELRKVYLTNLGMAKKFGRSDGSIKKPRTVAGFRGTVRYAPLSYHLQHETCRKDDIESWLYMTIEITRGKLPWRNLGDDDKEVGELKKECRNDKSIKQLFGGCPRQFIDIMKLSDSWKFFDQPSYAKVYKLMKEAIVSTASALRSRYEEVAIDIRGWKNDATPDIQIDISKSDGKNILLIKIPSRKSPSIYAKKFLEGDELLLINGVYVEDEEHAKTLTTEAMKKKEFQVVVFRPPSATKFNA
;
A
#
# COMPACT_ATOMS: atom_id res chain seq x y z
N MET A 1 -4.08 -14.18 0.70
CA MET A 1 -4.39 -13.32 -0.47
C MET A 1 -3.15 -12.55 -0.88
N GLU A 2 -2.59 -11.70 -0.02
CA GLU A 2 -1.39 -10.89 -0.27
C GLU A 2 -0.22 -11.62 -0.95
N VAL A 3 0.20 -12.78 -0.41
CA VAL A 3 1.26 -13.61 -1.03
C VAL A 3 0.98 -13.94 -2.49
N TYR A 4 -0.25 -14.37 -2.79
CA TYR A 4 -0.63 -14.73 -4.16
C TYR A 4 -0.57 -13.51 -5.09
N VAL A 5 -1.05 -12.36 -4.63
CA VAL A 5 -1.02 -11.11 -5.42
C VAL A 5 0.43 -10.70 -5.70
N LEU A 6 1.29 -10.68 -4.67
CA LEU A 6 2.71 -10.36 -4.84
C LEU A 6 3.45 -11.36 -5.75
N MET A 7 3.08 -12.64 -5.71
CA MET A 7 3.63 -13.63 -6.64
C MET A 7 3.18 -13.41 -8.10
N GLU A 8 1.92 -13.04 -8.33
CA GLU A 8 1.46 -12.72 -9.70
C GLU A 8 2.11 -11.43 -10.21
N LEU A 9 2.27 -10.43 -9.34
CA LEU A 9 3.03 -9.21 -9.64
C LEU A 9 4.49 -9.55 -9.93
N GLY A 10 5.15 -10.41 -9.16
CA GLY A 10 6.55 -10.79 -9.40
C GLY A 10 6.85 -11.40 -10.77
N LYS A 11 5.81 -11.75 -11.56
CA LYS A 11 5.94 -12.23 -12.95
C LYS A 11 5.87 -11.11 -13.99
N THR A 12 5.54 -9.89 -13.59
CA THR A 12 5.46 -8.71 -14.46
C THR A 12 6.63 -7.78 -14.19
N ASP A 13 6.95 -6.93 -15.16
CA ASP A 13 7.86 -5.82 -14.92
C ASP A 13 7.13 -4.73 -14.11
N ASN A 14 7.37 -4.68 -12.80
CA ASN A 14 6.81 -3.68 -11.90
C ASN A 14 7.81 -3.26 -10.83
N HIS A 15 7.64 -2.02 -10.39
CA HIS A 15 8.55 -1.36 -9.47
C HIS A 15 7.83 -0.80 -8.24
N HIS A 16 6.55 -1.14 -8.03
CA HIS A 16 5.76 -0.56 -6.94
C HIS A 16 5.36 -1.57 -5.88
N PHE A 17 5.97 -2.76 -5.87
CA PHE A 17 5.56 -3.84 -4.98
C PHE A 17 6.76 -4.52 -4.34
N CYS A 18 6.55 -5.01 -3.12
CA CYS A 18 7.56 -5.78 -2.40
C CYS A 18 7.83 -7.09 -3.14
N LYS A 19 9.10 -7.46 -3.25
CA LYS A 19 9.50 -8.80 -3.69
C LYS A 19 9.38 -9.76 -2.51
N ILE A 20 8.90 -10.97 -2.78
CA ILE A 20 8.91 -12.06 -1.78
C ILE A 20 10.26 -12.75 -1.90
N GLU A 21 10.98 -12.85 -0.79
CA GLU A 21 12.22 -13.61 -0.71
C GLU A 21 11.96 -15.04 -0.24
N ASP A 22 11.14 -15.22 0.78
CA ASP A 22 10.81 -16.55 1.32
C ASP A 22 9.38 -16.59 1.87
N ARG A 23 8.80 -17.79 1.94
CA ARG A 23 7.51 -18.04 2.57
C ARG A 23 7.45 -19.45 3.14
N TRP A 24 6.84 -19.59 4.31
CA TRP A 24 6.57 -20.92 4.89
C TRP A 24 5.29 -20.91 5.73
N GLN A 25 4.85 -22.11 6.09
CA GLN A 25 3.71 -22.33 6.97
C GLN A 25 4.17 -23.18 8.16
N TYR A 26 3.80 -22.76 9.37
CA TYR A 26 4.02 -23.54 10.58
C TYR A 26 2.80 -23.44 11.49
N ASP A 27 2.30 -24.58 11.97
CA ASP A 27 1.12 -24.69 12.85
C ASP A 27 -0.05 -23.77 12.45
N LYS A 28 -0.45 -23.85 11.17
CA LYS A 28 -1.51 -23.03 10.55
C LYS A 28 -1.24 -21.52 10.47
N VAL A 29 -0.07 -21.05 10.85
CA VAL A 29 0.40 -19.67 10.67
C VAL A 29 1.23 -19.59 9.40
N TYR A 30 1.00 -18.57 8.58
CA TYR A 30 1.80 -18.31 7.38
C TYR A 30 2.78 -17.17 7.64
N TYR A 31 4.01 -17.37 7.20
CA TYR A 31 5.11 -16.43 7.34
C TYR A 31 5.61 -16.06 5.95
N VAL A 32 5.92 -14.79 5.76
CA VAL A 32 6.40 -14.24 4.50
C VAL A 32 7.53 -13.27 4.78
N VAL A 33 8.66 -13.48 4.12
CA VAL A 33 9.79 -12.56 4.08
C VAL A 33 9.70 -11.81 2.76
N MET A 34 9.65 -10.49 2.83
CA MET A 34 9.53 -9.63 1.65
C MET A 34 10.35 -8.35 1.82
N THR A 35 10.50 -7.57 0.75
CA THR A 35 11.18 -6.26 0.77
C THR A 35 10.70 -5.40 1.96
N LEU A 36 11.63 -4.89 2.76
CA LEU A 36 11.34 -3.92 3.81
C LEU A 36 11.30 -2.51 3.20
N VAL A 37 10.15 -1.85 3.33
CA VAL A 37 9.92 -0.49 2.83
C VAL A 37 10.08 0.55 3.95
N GLY A 38 10.18 1.81 3.58
CA GLY A 38 10.26 2.94 4.50
C GLY A 38 8.90 3.37 5.08
N LYS A 39 8.87 4.59 5.62
CA LYS A 39 7.67 5.21 6.22
C LYS A 39 6.50 5.25 5.23
N SER A 40 5.28 5.12 5.75
CA SER A 40 4.06 5.29 4.95
C SER A 40 3.86 6.76 4.55
N LEU A 41 3.10 7.02 3.48
CA LEU A 41 2.73 8.40 3.10
C LEU A 41 1.90 9.06 4.21
N GLN A 42 1.14 8.28 4.99
CA GLN A 42 0.45 8.77 6.19
C GLN A 42 1.45 9.33 7.21
N ASP A 43 2.47 8.56 7.57
CA ASP A 43 3.47 8.97 8.58
C ASP A 43 4.25 10.19 8.12
N LEU A 44 4.64 10.21 6.84
CA LEU A 44 5.39 11.30 6.22
C LEU A 44 4.56 12.58 6.16
N ARG A 45 3.27 12.47 5.76
CA ARG A 45 2.35 13.60 5.73
C ARG A 45 2.14 14.18 7.12
N LEU A 46 2.03 13.34 8.14
CA LEU A 46 1.87 13.80 9.52
C LEU A 46 3.07 14.58 10.05
N GLN A 47 4.27 14.39 9.48
CA GLN A 47 5.48 15.13 9.80
C GLN A 47 5.58 16.48 9.07
N GLN A 48 4.78 16.70 8.02
CA GLN A 48 4.83 17.96 7.27
C GLN A 48 4.09 19.10 7.98
N GLU A 49 4.50 20.33 7.70
CA GLU A 49 3.75 21.53 8.07
C GLU A 49 2.35 21.49 7.44
N ASN A 50 1.32 21.89 8.19
CA ASN A 50 -0.08 21.87 7.74
C ASN A 50 -0.58 20.49 7.26
N LYS A 51 0.18 19.42 7.55
CA LYS A 51 -0.13 18.03 7.20
C LYS A 51 -0.34 17.80 5.69
N LYS A 52 0.42 18.50 4.85
CA LYS A 52 0.43 18.40 3.38
C LYS A 52 1.86 18.37 2.84
N PHE A 53 2.07 17.79 1.67
CA PHE A 53 3.35 17.92 0.95
C PHE A 53 3.38 19.21 0.12
N SER A 54 4.55 19.55 -0.42
CA SER A 54 4.65 20.52 -1.51
C SER A 54 3.84 20.02 -2.72
N LEU A 55 3.33 20.94 -3.54
CA LEU A 55 2.48 20.58 -4.67
C LEU A 55 3.22 19.69 -5.69
N GLY A 56 4.50 19.97 -5.97
CA GLY A 56 5.33 19.12 -6.83
C GLY A 56 5.47 17.70 -6.28
N CYS A 57 5.77 17.57 -4.99
CA CYS A 57 5.87 16.26 -4.33
C CYS A 57 4.53 15.49 -4.34
N ALA A 58 3.42 16.15 -4.01
CA ALA A 58 2.09 15.54 -4.02
C ALA A 58 1.68 15.03 -5.41
N LEU A 59 2.00 15.77 -6.48
CA LEU A 59 1.72 15.35 -7.85
C LEU A 59 2.59 14.16 -8.28
N SER A 60 3.89 14.19 -7.97
CA SER A 60 4.81 13.08 -8.24
C SER A 60 4.42 11.80 -7.49
N LEU A 61 4.04 11.91 -6.21
CA LEU A 61 3.50 10.80 -5.42
C LEU A 61 2.19 10.28 -6.03
N GLY A 62 1.28 11.18 -6.41
CA GLY A 62 0.02 10.82 -7.05
C GLY A 62 0.23 9.96 -8.30
N ILE A 63 1.19 10.32 -9.16
CA ILE A 63 1.51 9.54 -10.37
C ILE A 63 2.00 8.13 -10.02
N GLN A 64 2.97 7.98 -9.12
CA GLN A 64 3.50 6.65 -8.75
C GLN A 64 2.45 5.78 -8.05
N CYS A 65 1.60 6.37 -7.21
CA CYS A 65 0.49 5.64 -6.61
C CYS A 65 -0.49 5.12 -7.67
N LEU A 66 -0.72 5.90 -8.74
CA LEU A 66 -1.59 5.50 -9.85
C LEU A 66 -0.95 4.39 -10.71
N GLU A 67 0.36 4.46 -10.97
CA GLU A 67 1.15 3.41 -11.64
C GLU A 67 1.04 2.07 -10.90
N ALA A 68 1.15 2.09 -9.56
CA ALA A 68 0.94 0.92 -8.73
C ALA A 68 -0.47 0.33 -8.89
N LEU A 69 -1.52 1.15 -8.90
CA LEU A 69 -2.89 0.69 -9.12
C LEU A 69 -3.12 0.12 -10.52
N GLU A 70 -2.58 0.76 -11.56
CA GLU A 70 -2.66 0.24 -12.93
C GLU A 70 -2.01 -1.14 -13.03
N ASN A 71 -0.83 -1.32 -12.43
CA ASN A 71 -0.11 -2.60 -12.38
C ASN A 71 -0.89 -3.67 -11.61
N LEU A 72 -1.54 -3.32 -10.49
CA LEU A 72 -2.41 -4.26 -9.77
C LEU A 72 -3.65 -4.64 -10.60
N HIS A 73 -4.25 -3.67 -11.28
CA HIS A 73 -5.45 -3.87 -12.07
C HIS A 73 -5.17 -4.68 -13.33
N SER A 74 -3.97 -4.59 -13.91
CA SER A 74 -3.57 -5.36 -15.10
C SER A 74 -3.47 -6.86 -14.84
N ILE A 75 -3.15 -7.27 -13.60
CA ILE A 75 -3.15 -8.68 -13.18
C ILE A 75 -4.51 -9.15 -12.64
N GLY A 76 -5.57 -8.34 -12.77
CA GLY A 76 -6.94 -8.76 -12.47
C GLY A 76 -7.37 -8.61 -11.00
N TYR A 77 -6.71 -7.73 -10.23
CA TYR A 77 -7.07 -7.43 -8.84
C TYR A 77 -7.49 -5.97 -8.65
N VAL A 78 -8.40 -5.74 -7.70
CA VAL A 78 -8.70 -4.40 -7.15
C VAL A 78 -8.18 -4.33 -5.73
N HIS A 79 -7.60 -3.20 -5.33
CA HIS A 79 -6.95 -3.02 -4.03
C HIS A 79 -7.96 -2.95 -2.88
N CYS A 80 -9.06 -2.21 -3.06
CA CYS A 80 -10.15 -2.00 -2.10
C CYS A 80 -9.77 -1.26 -0.79
N TYR A 81 -8.50 -0.94 -0.55
CA TYR A 81 -8.02 -0.27 0.66
C TYR A 81 -7.07 0.91 0.37
N VAL A 82 -7.36 1.68 -0.68
CA VAL A 82 -6.49 2.78 -1.12
C VAL A 82 -6.57 3.97 -0.15
N ASN A 83 -5.44 4.29 0.50
CA ASN A 83 -5.26 5.42 1.42
C ASN A 83 -3.76 5.72 1.64
N PRO A 84 -3.36 6.82 2.32
CA PRO A 84 -1.95 7.13 2.53
C PRO A 84 -1.16 6.06 3.31
N SER A 85 -1.79 5.23 4.14
CA SER A 85 -1.11 4.13 4.86
C SER A 85 -0.89 2.88 4.01
N SER A 86 -1.59 2.76 2.87
CA SER A 86 -1.36 1.70 1.88
C SER A 86 -0.19 1.99 0.94
N TYR A 87 0.47 3.13 1.07
CA TYR A 87 1.66 3.47 0.29
C TYR A 87 2.83 3.79 1.20
N SER A 88 4.00 3.27 0.87
CA SER A 88 5.25 3.53 1.58
C SER A 88 6.34 3.95 0.62
N ILE A 89 7.29 4.76 1.07
CA ILE A 89 8.48 5.06 0.27
C ILE A 89 9.47 3.91 0.30
N GLY A 90 10.33 3.85 -0.72
CA GLY A 90 11.53 3.04 -0.69
C GLY A 90 12.57 3.59 0.27
N ARG A 91 13.71 2.92 0.32
CA ARG A 91 14.70 3.12 1.36
C ARG A 91 15.97 3.81 0.88
N PRO A 92 16.59 4.67 1.71
CA PRO A 92 17.82 5.39 1.37
C PRO A 92 18.99 4.45 1.12
N ASP A 93 19.15 3.44 1.97
CA ASP A 93 20.22 2.47 1.90
C ASP A 93 20.12 1.55 0.66
N LEU A 94 18.94 1.47 0.04
CA LEU A 94 18.73 0.75 -1.23
C LEU A 94 18.74 1.70 -2.45
N ASN A 95 19.00 3.00 -2.24
CA ASN A 95 18.88 4.04 -3.26
C ASN A 95 17.47 4.13 -3.89
N GLU A 96 16.44 3.86 -3.09
CA GLU A 96 15.04 3.79 -3.53
C GLU A 96 14.14 4.87 -2.92
N LEU A 97 14.68 5.92 -2.28
CA LEU A 97 13.84 6.95 -1.64
C LEU A 97 12.81 7.61 -2.57
N ARG A 98 13.05 7.57 -3.89
CA ARG A 98 12.15 8.12 -4.91
C ARG A 98 11.10 7.14 -5.42
N LYS A 99 11.08 5.93 -4.88
CA LYS A 99 10.17 4.83 -5.25
C LYS A 99 9.02 4.78 -4.26
N VAL A 100 7.80 4.57 -4.76
CA VAL A 100 6.62 4.32 -3.94
C VAL A 100 6.20 2.86 -4.07
N TYR A 101 5.92 2.23 -2.93
CA TYR A 101 5.44 0.87 -2.79
C TYR A 101 3.98 0.86 -2.36
N LEU A 102 3.14 0.09 -3.05
CA LEU A 102 1.78 -0.25 -2.64
C LEU A 102 1.82 -1.49 -1.73
N THR A 103 1.24 -1.36 -0.54
CA THR A 103 1.24 -2.35 0.55
C THR A 103 -0.20 -2.67 1.00
N ASN A 104 -0.37 -3.59 1.94
CA ASN A 104 -1.67 -4.02 2.48
C ASN A 104 -2.57 -4.75 1.45
N LEU A 105 -1.96 -5.63 0.65
CA LEU A 105 -2.67 -6.41 -0.39
C LEU A 105 -3.57 -7.52 0.19
N GLY A 106 -3.60 -7.66 1.53
CA GLY A 106 -4.53 -8.57 2.21
C GLY A 106 -6.01 -8.29 1.92
N MET A 107 -6.34 -7.05 1.55
CA MET A 107 -7.71 -6.60 1.23
C MET A 107 -8.08 -6.72 -0.26
N ALA A 108 -7.09 -7.01 -1.11
CA ALA A 108 -7.29 -7.05 -2.54
C ALA A 108 -8.27 -8.16 -2.95
N LYS A 109 -9.07 -7.89 -3.99
CA LYS A 109 -10.04 -8.85 -4.53
C LYS A 109 -9.74 -9.14 -5.98
N LYS A 110 -9.70 -10.43 -6.35
CA LYS A 110 -9.59 -10.85 -7.75
C LYS A 110 -10.91 -10.58 -8.47
N PHE A 111 -10.92 -9.68 -9.45
CA PHE A 111 -12.09 -9.38 -10.28
C PHE A 111 -12.06 -10.11 -11.63
N GLY A 112 -10.87 -10.42 -12.15
CA GLY A 112 -10.70 -11.20 -13.38
C GLY A 112 -10.91 -12.70 -13.15
N ARG A 113 -11.42 -13.39 -14.17
CA ARG A 113 -11.42 -14.84 -14.30
C ARG A 113 -10.28 -15.31 -15.20
N SER A 114 -9.98 -16.61 -15.17
CA SER A 114 -8.95 -17.23 -16.02
C SER A 114 -9.26 -17.11 -17.52
N ASP A 115 -10.53 -16.96 -17.88
CA ASP A 115 -11.00 -16.76 -19.26
C ASP A 115 -10.98 -15.27 -19.71
N GLY A 116 -10.44 -14.37 -18.88
CA GLY A 116 -10.41 -12.93 -19.14
C GLY A 116 -11.72 -12.19 -18.83
N SER A 117 -12.79 -12.88 -18.44
CA SER A 117 -14.05 -12.25 -18.07
C SER A 117 -14.01 -11.60 -16.68
N ILE A 118 -14.85 -10.59 -16.46
CA ILE A 118 -14.98 -9.92 -15.15
C ILE A 118 -16.08 -10.62 -14.32
N LYS A 119 -15.82 -10.81 -13.02
CA LYS A 119 -16.82 -11.33 -12.07
C LYS A 119 -18.00 -10.36 -11.94
N LYS A 120 -19.21 -10.90 -11.85
CA LYS A 120 -20.42 -10.09 -11.62
C LYS A 120 -20.36 -9.47 -10.21
N PRO A 121 -20.91 -8.26 -10.02
CA PRO A 121 -20.98 -7.64 -8.70
C PRO A 121 -21.83 -8.50 -7.76
N ARG A 122 -21.45 -8.59 -6.49
CA ARG A 122 -22.30 -9.23 -5.47
C ARG A 122 -23.47 -8.30 -5.13
N THR A 123 -24.57 -8.88 -4.69
CA THR A 123 -25.76 -8.15 -4.23
C THR A 123 -25.51 -7.38 -2.94
N VAL A 124 -24.64 -7.91 -2.07
CA VAL A 124 -24.18 -7.24 -0.85
C VAL A 124 -22.66 -7.42 -0.73
N ALA A 125 -21.94 -6.31 -0.67
CA ALA A 125 -20.49 -6.32 -0.47
C ALA A 125 -20.15 -5.85 0.94
N GLY A 126 -19.63 -6.75 1.78
CA GLY A 126 -19.07 -6.36 3.07
C GLY A 126 -17.87 -5.43 2.88
N PHE A 127 -17.87 -4.31 3.58
CA PHE A 127 -16.75 -3.37 3.61
C PHE A 127 -15.86 -3.60 4.81
N ARG A 128 -14.58 -3.33 4.60
CA ARG A 128 -13.52 -3.51 5.60
C ARG A 128 -12.44 -2.41 5.47
N GLY A 129 -12.80 -1.27 4.87
CA GLY A 129 -11.88 -0.16 4.63
C GLY A 129 -12.07 1.00 5.60
N THR A 130 -11.42 2.13 5.29
CA THR A 130 -11.56 3.37 6.07
C THR A 130 -12.57 4.30 5.41
N VAL A 131 -13.60 4.72 6.17
CA VAL A 131 -14.72 5.57 5.70
C VAL A 131 -14.22 6.83 4.98
N ARG A 132 -13.15 7.47 5.49
CA ARG A 132 -12.54 8.67 4.93
C ARG A 132 -12.22 8.56 3.43
N TYR A 133 -11.57 7.49 2.99
CA TYR A 133 -11.14 7.32 1.59
C TYR A 133 -12.07 6.43 0.78
N ALA A 134 -13.10 5.87 1.43
CA ALA A 134 -14.01 4.96 0.78
C ALA A 134 -14.73 5.63 -0.41
N PRO A 135 -14.86 4.93 -1.56
CA PRO A 135 -15.51 5.44 -2.76
C PRO A 135 -17.02 5.65 -2.53
N LEU A 136 -17.68 6.46 -3.36
CA LEU A 136 -19.14 6.63 -3.29
C LEU A 136 -19.90 5.32 -3.48
N SER A 137 -19.37 4.38 -4.27
CA SER A 137 -19.97 3.06 -4.45
C SER A 137 -20.12 2.32 -3.12
N TYR A 138 -19.16 2.46 -2.21
CA TYR A 138 -19.23 1.85 -0.88
C TYR A 138 -20.37 2.43 -0.04
N HIS A 139 -20.51 3.75 0.00
CA HIS A 139 -21.60 4.45 0.70
C HIS A 139 -22.99 4.10 0.15
N LEU A 140 -23.04 3.59 -1.08
CA LEU A 140 -24.24 3.12 -1.77
C LEU A 140 -24.40 1.59 -1.71
N GLN A 141 -23.56 0.90 -0.94
CA GLN A 141 -23.54 -0.57 -0.81
C GLN A 141 -23.33 -1.32 -2.14
N HIS A 142 -22.70 -0.67 -3.12
CA HIS A 142 -22.32 -1.29 -4.38
C HIS A 142 -20.98 -2.04 -4.25
N GLU A 143 -20.78 -3.06 -5.07
CA GLU A 143 -19.49 -3.77 -5.13
C GLU A 143 -18.37 -2.84 -5.62
N THR A 144 -17.26 -2.87 -4.89
CA THR A 144 -16.04 -2.13 -5.23
C THR A 144 -15.39 -2.67 -6.50
N CYS A 145 -15.00 -1.78 -7.41
CA CYS A 145 -14.36 -2.11 -8.68
C CYS A 145 -13.18 -1.17 -8.99
N ARG A 146 -12.58 -1.31 -10.18
CA ARG A 146 -11.34 -0.58 -10.56
C ARG A 146 -11.48 0.94 -10.46
N LYS A 147 -12.61 1.51 -10.89
CA LYS A 147 -12.83 2.97 -10.81
C LYS A 147 -12.84 3.48 -9.37
N ASP A 148 -13.23 2.62 -8.44
CA ASP A 148 -13.41 2.99 -7.04
C ASP A 148 -12.05 3.11 -6.33
N ASP A 149 -11.06 2.29 -6.72
CA ASP A 149 -9.67 2.50 -6.29
C ASP A 149 -9.11 3.84 -6.81
N ILE A 150 -9.51 4.28 -8.02
CA ILE A 150 -9.13 5.59 -8.57
C ILE A 150 -9.81 6.74 -7.82
N GLU A 151 -11.07 6.59 -7.44
CA GLU A 151 -11.78 7.57 -6.60
C GLU A 151 -11.10 7.72 -5.23
N SER A 152 -10.76 6.60 -4.59
CA SER A 152 -10.02 6.59 -3.33
C SER A 152 -8.61 7.19 -3.47
N TRP A 153 -7.92 6.88 -4.57
CA TRP A 153 -6.63 7.50 -4.91
C TRP A 153 -6.74 9.00 -5.07
N LEU A 154 -7.81 9.50 -5.71
CA LEU A 154 -8.02 10.93 -5.86
C LEU A 154 -8.27 11.62 -4.52
N TYR A 155 -9.07 11.02 -3.62
CA TYR A 155 -9.24 11.55 -2.26
C TYR A 155 -7.92 11.61 -1.48
N MET A 156 -7.12 10.55 -1.56
CA MET A 156 -5.78 10.53 -0.99
C MET A 156 -4.91 11.65 -1.57
N THR A 157 -4.88 11.78 -2.90
CA THR A 157 -4.08 12.78 -3.62
C THR A 157 -4.50 14.21 -3.25
N ILE A 158 -5.80 14.46 -3.09
CA ILE A 158 -6.32 15.74 -2.58
C ILE A 158 -5.82 15.98 -1.16
N GLU A 159 -5.97 15.01 -0.24
CA GLU A 159 -5.57 15.17 1.16
C GLU A 159 -4.07 15.47 1.29
N ILE A 160 -3.21 14.74 0.57
CA ILE A 160 -1.76 14.96 0.61
C ILE A 160 -1.36 16.31 -0.02
N THR A 161 -2.18 16.87 -0.92
CA THR A 161 -1.96 18.16 -1.58
C THR A 161 -2.38 19.35 -0.70
N ARG A 162 -3.58 19.28 -0.10
CA ARG A 162 -4.17 20.42 0.63
C ARG A 162 -4.24 20.25 2.15
N GLY A 163 -3.88 19.07 2.64
CA GLY A 163 -3.77 18.72 4.06
C GLY A 163 -5.04 18.19 4.71
N LYS A 164 -6.21 18.32 4.05
CA LYS A 164 -7.50 17.89 4.59
C LYS A 164 -8.52 17.53 3.50
N LEU A 165 -9.43 16.64 3.86
CA LEU A 165 -10.69 16.40 3.15
C LEU A 165 -11.84 17.14 3.85
N PRO A 166 -12.91 17.53 3.14
CA PRO A 166 -14.06 18.23 3.74
C PRO A 166 -14.69 17.49 4.92
N TRP A 167 -14.79 16.16 4.81
CA TRP A 167 -15.34 15.26 5.83
C TRP A 167 -14.36 14.84 6.92
N ARG A 168 -13.18 15.47 7.06
CA ARG A 168 -12.15 15.00 8.02
C ARG A 168 -12.59 14.95 9.49
N ASN A 169 -13.59 15.76 9.85
CA ASN A 169 -14.06 15.93 11.23
C ASN A 169 -15.28 15.04 11.55
N LEU A 170 -15.81 14.31 10.56
CA LEU A 170 -16.98 13.44 10.72
C LEU A 170 -16.63 12.04 11.26
N GLY A 171 -15.36 11.80 11.57
CA GLY A 171 -14.89 10.50 12.05
C GLY A 171 -15.22 9.37 11.05
N ASP A 172 -15.87 8.33 11.56
CA ASP A 172 -16.33 7.15 10.81
C ASP A 172 -17.86 7.14 10.62
N ASP A 173 -18.53 8.31 10.68
CA ASP A 173 -19.95 8.41 10.32
C ASP A 173 -20.13 8.17 8.81
N ASP A 174 -20.45 6.92 8.47
CA ASP A 174 -20.60 6.47 7.09
C ASP A 174 -21.63 7.31 6.31
N LYS A 175 -22.78 7.59 6.94
CA LYS A 175 -23.89 8.25 6.28
C LYS A 175 -23.54 9.71 5.95
N GLU A 176 -23.06 10.47 6.93
CA GLU A 176 -22.72 11.88 6.72
C GLU A 176 -21.54 12.03 5.75
N VAL A 177 -20.52 11.16 5.85
CA VAL A 177 -19.38 11.17 4.93
C VAL A 177 -19.85 10.87 3.50
N GLY A 178 -20.74 9.89 3.32
CA GLY A 178 -21.31 9.53 2.03
C GLY A 178 -22.13 10.67 1.42
N GLU A 179 -22.96 11.34 2.22
CA GLU A 179 -23.75 12.51 1.78
C GLU A 179 -22.84 13.67 1.36
N LEU A 180 -21.83 14.03 2.15
CA LEU A 180 -20.93 15.13 1.81
C LEU A 180 -20.08 14.82 0.56
N LYS A 181 -19.71 13.54 0.36
CA LYS A 181 -19.04 13.10 -0.87
C LYS A 181 -19.93 13.29 -2.10
N LYS A 182 -21.24 12.99 -2.00
CA LYS A 182 -22.21 13.23 -3.08
C LYS A 182 -22.37 14.71 -3.35
N GLU A 183 -22.50 15.53 -2.30
CA GLU A 183 -22.63 16.98 -2.45
C GLU A 183 -21.42 17.61 -3.16
N CYS A 184 -20.21 17.12 -2.89
CA CYS A 184 -18.98 17.59 -3.54
C CYS A 184 -18.94 17.33 -5.06
N ARG A 185 -19.92 16.62 -5.65
CA ARG A 185 -20.06 16.49 -7.12
C ARG A 185 -20.82 17.64 -7.76
N ASN A 186 -21.54 18.43 -6.97
CA ASN A 186 -22.29 19.58 -7.45
C ASN A 186 -21.36 20.76 -7.71
N ASP A 187 -21.61 21.53 -8.78
CA ASP A 187 -20.77 22.68 -9.17
C ASP A 187 -20.59 23.72 -8.05
N LYS A 188 -21.59 23.89 -7.18
CA LYS A 188 -21.53 24.80 -6.02
C LYS A 188 -20.54 24.33 -4.96
N SER A 189 -20.41 23.02 -4.75
CA SER A 189 -19.64 22.42 -3.65
C SER A 189 -18.34 21.78 -4.11
N ILE A 190 -18.10 21.65 -5.42
CA ILE A 190 -16.87 21.08 -5.98
C ILE A 190 -15.63 21.83 -5.47
N LYS A 191 -15.74 23.16 -5.31
CA LYS A 191 -14.67 23.99 -4.74
C LYS A 191 -14.35 23.63 -3.28
N GLN A 192 -15.31 23.11 -2.52
CA GLN A 192 -15.07 22.69 -1.14
C GLN A 192 -14.08 21.53 -1.09
N LEU A 193 -14.15 20.60 -2.05
CA LEU A 193 -13.24 19.45 -2.16
C LEU A 193 -11.89 19.82 -2.79
N PHE A 194 -11.90 20.60 -3.88
CA PHE A 194 -10.69 20.87 -4.68
C PHE A 194 -9.99 22.20 -4.37
N GLY A 195 -10.45 22.99 -3.40
CA GLY A 195 -9.82 24.27 -3.05
C GLY A 195 -8.33 24.14 -2.69
N GLY A 196 -7.46 24.74 -3.49
CA GLY A 196 -6.00 24.62 -3.34
C GLY A 196 -5.37 23.42 -4.07
N CYS A 197 -6.14 22.68 -4.87
CA CYS A 197 -5.66 21.63 -5.77
C CYS A 197 -5.65 22.14 -7.22
N PRO A 198 -4.86 21.52 -8.13
CA PRO A 198 -4.92 21.80 -9.56
C PRO A 198 -6.30 21.52 -10.15
N ARG A 199 -6.71 22.33 -11.15
CA ARG A 199 -8.02 22.20 -11.81
C ARG A 199 -8.22 20.80 -12.41
N GLN A 200 -7.15 20.17 -12.86
CA GLN A 200 -7.15 18.83 -13.46
C GLN A 200 -7.71 17.76 -12.51
N PHE A 201 -7.64 17.93 -11.19
CA PHE A 201 -8.26 16.99 -10.25
C PHE A 201 -9.79 16.96 -10.38
N ILE A 202 -10.41 18.08 -10.77
CA ILE A 202 -11.84 18.14 -11.09
C ILE A 202 -12.14 17.32 -12.35
N ASP A 203 -11.31 17.46 -13.38
CA ASP A 203 -11.47 16.72 -14.63
C ASP A 203 -11.28 15.20 -14.42
N ILE A 204 -10.33 14.81 -13.55
CA ILE A 204 -10.13 13.41 -13.13
C ILE A 204 -11.35 12.89 -12.37
N MET A 205 -11.95 13.67 -11.47
CA MET A 205 -13.16 13.25 -10.75
C MET A 205 -14.32 12.99 -11.70
N LYS A 206 -14.57 13.92 -12.63
CA LYS A 206 -15.61 13.77 -13.66
C LYS A 206 -15.37 12.55 -14.54
N LEU A 207 -14.10 12.30 -14.89
CA LEU A 207 -13.72 11.11 -15.64
C LEU A 207 -14.01 9.83 -14.84
N SER A 208 -13.67 9.81 -13.55
CA SER A 208 -13.94 8.67 -12.64
C SER A 208 -15.43 8.38 -12.49
N ASP A 209 -16.25 9.42 -12.36
CA ASP A 209 -17.71 9.30 -12.22
C ASP A 209 -18.38 8.80 -13.52
N SER A 210 -17.73 8.94 -14.68
CA SER A 210 -18.26 8.47 -15.97
C SER A 210 -18.10 6.96 -16.19
N TRP A 211 -17.20 6.30 -15.46
CA TRP A 211 -16.94 4.87 -15.61
C TRP A 211 -17.97 4.02 -14.86
N LYS A 212 -18.29 2.87 -15.45
CA LYS A 212 -19.17 1.83 -14.87
C LYS A 212 -18.34 0.71 -14.25
N PHE A 213 -19.03 -0.21 -13.58
CA PHE A 213 -18.43 -1.35 -12.89
C PHE A 213 -17.51 -2.21 -13.78
N PHE A 214 -17.93 -2.47 -15.02
CA PHE A 214 -17.17 -3.31 -15.96
C PHE A 214 -16.14 -2.54 -16.79
N ASP A 215 -16.15 -1.22 -16.74
CA ASP A 215 -15.27 -0.40 -17.58
C ASP A 215 -13.82 -0.54 -17.11
N GLN A 216 -12.89 -0.44 -18.07
CA GLN A 216 -11.47 -0.26 -17.77
C GLN A 216 -11.19 1.24 -17.62
N PRO A 217 -10.71 1.70 -16.45
CA PRO A 217 -10.27 3.08 -16.29
C PRO A 217 -9.21 3.43 -17.34
N SER A 218 -9.37 4.61 -17.94
CA SER A 218 -8.41 5.12 -18.92
C SER A 218 -7.24 5.80 -18.20
N TYR A 219 -6.30 5.03 -17.64
CA TYR A 219 -5.13 5.56 -16.91
C TYR A 219 -4.34 6.57 -17.73
N ALA A 220 -4.16 6.34 -19.04
CA ALA A 220 -3.51 7.27 -19.95
C ALA A 220 -4.11 8.70 -19.90
N LYS A 221 -5.43 8.83 -19.77
CA LYS A 221 -6.10 10.14 -19.63
C LYS A 221 -5.83 10.76 -18.27
N VAL A 222 -5.84 9.95 -17.21
CA VAL A 222 -5.52 10.41 -15.85
C VAL A 222 -4.06 10.87 -15.78
N TYR A 223 -3.11 10.12 -16.36
CA TYR A 223 -1.70 10.53 -16.45
C TYR A 223 -1.52 11.82 -17.23
N LYS A 224 -2.23 11.99 -18.36
CA LYS A 224 -2.20 13.23 -19.12
C LYS A 224 -2.62 14.43 -18.25
N LEU A 225 -3.74 14.29 -17.52
CA LEU A 225 -4.23 15.32 -16.59
C LEU A 225 -3.24 15.59 -15.44
N MET A 226 -2.61 14.56 -14.88
CA MET A 226 -1.57 14.73 -13.85
C MET A 226 -0.33 15.46 -14.38
N LYS A 227 0.11 15.14 -15.61
CA LYS A 227 1.23 15.83 -16.28
C LYS A 227 0.89 17.29 -16.57
N GLU A 228 -0.32 17.58 -17.03
CA GLU A 228 -0.81 18.95 -17.22
C GLU A 228 -0.86 19.73 -15.89
N ALA A 229 -1.23 19.08 -14.78
CA ALA A 229 -1.17 19.67 -13.44
C ALA A 229 0.26 20.04 -13.02
N ILE A 230 1.25 19.19 -13.34
CA ILE A 230 2.67 19.50 -13.10
C ILE A 230 3.11 20.70 -13.93
N VAL A 231 2.83 20.72 -15.24
CA VAL A 231 3.25 21.80 -16.14
C VAL A 231 2.64 23.14 -15.73
N SER A 232 1.33 23.16 -15.44
CA SER A 232 0.64 24.37 -14.98
C SER A 232 1.18 24.88 -13.64
N THR A 233 1.54 23.99 -12.71
CA THR A 233 2.18 24.35 -11.45
C THR A 233 3.58 24.92 -11.66
N ALA A 234 4.41 24.28 -12.48
CA ALA A 234 5.77 24.72 -12.76
C ALA A 234 5.77 26.09 -13.46
N SER A 235 4.87 26.30 -14.43
CA SER A 235 4.70 27.59 -15.10
C SER A 235 4.24 28.70 -14.14
N ALA A 236 3.42 28.38 -13.14
CA ALA A 236 2.98 29.34 -12.13
C ALA A 236 4.11 29.71 -11.14
N LEU A 237 5.07 28.80 -10.90
CA LEU A 237 6.15 28.99 -9.93
C LEU A 237 7.36 29.77 -10.47
N ARG A 238 7.44 30.05 -11.78
CA ARG A 238 8.38 30.96 -12.51
C ARG A 238 9.89 30.99 -12.15
N SER A 239 10.44 30.23 -11.19
CA SER A 239 11.90 30.27 -10.90
C SER A 239 12.53 29.07 -10.19
N ARG A 240 11.87 27.91 -10.04
CA ARG A 240 12.54 26.72 -9.46
C ARG A 240 12.17 25.44 -10.20
N TYR A 241 12.90 25.18 -11.29
CA TYR A 241 12.84 23.92 -12.03
C TYR A 241 13.38 22.71 -11.22
N GLU A 242 13.90 22.92 -10.01
CA GLU A 242 14.66 21.90 -9.27
C GLU A 242 13.86 21.02 -8.27
N GLU A 243 12.55 21.21 -8.07
CA GLU A 243 11.81 20.52 -6.98
C GLU A 243 10.54 19.74 -7.40
N VAL A 244 10.50 19.20 -8.62
CA VAL A 244 9.51 18.15 -8.97
C VAL A 244 9.98 16.75 -8.53
N ALA A 245 11.25 16.62 -8.15
CA ALA A 245 11.72 15.46 -7.42
C ALA A 245 10.98 15.40 -6.07
N ILE A 246 10.60 14.20 -5.62
CA ILE A 246 10.13 13.99 -4.26
C ILE A 246 11.22 14.56 -3.34
N ASP A 247 10.98 15.72 -2.70
CA ASP A 247 11.95 16.35 -1.82
C ASP A 247 11.98 15.60 -0.48
N ILE A 248 12.62 14.43 -0.54
CA ILE A 248 12.85 13.48 0.54
C ILE A 248 14.11 13.80 1.35
N ARG A 249 14.86 14.86 0.98
CA ARG A 249 16.20 15.14 1.53
C ARG A 249 16.20 15.39 3.05
N GLY A 250 15.05 15.76 3.62
CA GLY A 250 14.86 15.94 5.06
C GLY A 250 14.23 14.75 5.79
N TRP A 251 13.83 13.67 5.10
CA TRP A 251 13.08 12.58 5.71
C TRP A 251 14.03 11.57 6.36
N LYS A 252 14.39 11.83 7.62
CA LYS A 252 15.11 10.86 8.45
C LYS A 252 14.20 9.67 8.77
N ASN A 253 14.65 8.46 8.45
CA ASN A 253 14.03 7.23 8.92
C ASN A 253 14.47 7.01 10.38
N ASP A 254 13.63 7.45 11.32
CA ASP A 254 13.83 7.09 12.72
C ASP A 254 13.36 5.64 12.94
N ALA A 255 14.34 4.79 13.25
CA ALA A 255 14.23 3.46 13.81
C ALA A 255 13.55 2.37 12.97
N THR A 256 14.39 1.48 12.44
CA THR A 256 14.08 0.05 12.35
C THR A 256 13.64 -0.46 13.73
N PRO A 257 12.59 -1.30 13.85
CA PRO A 257 12.35 -2.00 15.11
C PRO A 257 13.59 -2.82 15.47
N ASP A 258 14.00 -2.83 16.75
CA ASP A 258 15.14 -3.63 17.24
C ASP A 258 14.82 -5.13 17.19
N ILE A 259 14.91 -5.73 16.01
CA ILE A 259 14.65 -7.16 15.82
C ILE A 259 15.72 -7.97 16.56
N GLN A 260 15.30 -8.76 17.55
CA GLN A 260 16.16 -9.70 18.26
C GLN A 260 15.96 -11.10 17.67
N ILE A 261 17.03 -11.79 17.30
CA ILE A 261 16.99 -13.18 16.81
C ILE A 261 17.60 -14.07 17.89
N ASP A 262 16.91 -15.15 18.24
CA ASP A 262 17.37 -16.16 19.20
C ASP A 262 17.23 -17.55 18.55
N ILE A 263 18.04 -18.52 18.98
CA ILE A 263 17.93 -19.92 18.55
C ILE A 263 17.74 -20.80 19.77
N SER A 264 16.67 -21.59 19.79
CA SER A 264 16.34 -22.50 20.88
C SER A 264 16.22 -23.94 20.38
N LYS A 265 16.30 -24.92 21.28
CA LYS A 265 16.09 -26.34 20.96
C LYS A 265 14.74 -26.80 21.52
N SER A 266 13.93 -27.46 20.69
CA SER A 266 12.72 -28.19 21.13
C SER A 266 12.63 -29.50 20.37
N ASP A 267 12.38 -30.59 21.08
CA ASP A 267 12.20 -31.93 20.52
C ASP A 267 13.32 -32.35 19.54
N GLY A 268 14.57 -32.02 19.87
CA GLY A 268 15.74 -32.34 19.05
C GLY A 268 15.94 -31.46 17.82
N LYS A 269 15.05 -30.47 17.56
CA LYS A 269 15.14 -29.55 16.42
C LYS A 269 15.60 -28.16 16.85
N ASN A 270 16.48 -27.56 16.05
CA ASN A 270 16.85 -26.15 16.19
C ASN A 270 15.69 -25.26 15.72
N ILE A 271 15.33 -24.27 16.54
CA ILE A 271 14.25 -23.32 16.31
C ILE A 271 14.83 -21.92 16.22
N LEU A 272 14.65 -21.25 15.07
CA LEU A 272 14.90 -19.82 14.94
C LEU A 272 13.71 -19.04 15.53
N LEU A 273 13.97 -18.19 16.52
CA LEU A 273 13.03 -17.28 17.16
C LEU A 273 13.33 -15.84 16.73
N ILE A 274 12.43 -15.23 15.96
CA ILE A 274 12.54 -13.80 15.61
C ILE A 274 11.59 -13.02 16.51
N LYS A 275 12.14 -12.10 17.31
CA LYS A 275 11.40 -11.22 18.21
C LYS A 275 11.41 -9.80 17.65
N ILE A 276 10.23 -9.32 17.29
CA ILE A 276 10.03 -7.96 16.76
C ILE A 276 9.39 -7.10 17.87
N PRO A 277 10.04 -6.04 18.36
CA PRO A 277 9.43 -5.13 19.32
C PRO A 277 8.31 -4.32 18.66
N SER A 278 7.08 -4.55 19.09
CA SER A 278 5.92 -3.71 18.72
C SER A 278 5.63 -2.70 19.83
N ARG A 279 5.28 -1.46 19.45
CA ARG A 279 4.87 -0.38 20.39
C ARG A 279 3.54 -0.65 21.11
N LYS A 280 2.80 -1.73 20.81
CA LYS A 280 1.50 -2.04 21.45
C LYS A 280 1.38 -3.45 22.06
N SER A 281 2.34 -4.32 21.86
CA SER A 281 2.47 -5.58 22.61
C SER A 281 3.84 -6.20 22.33
N PRO A 282 4.61 -6.56 23.37
CA PRO A 282 5.83 -7.32 23.18
C PRO A 282 5.48 -8.74 22.71
N SER A 283 6.37 -9.34 21.94
CA SER A 283 6.40 -10.77 21.55
C SER A 283 5.44 -11.23 20.43
N ILE A 284 5.82 -10.94 19.18
CA ILE A 284 5.55 -11.87 18.08
C ILE A 284 6.80 -12.74 17.94
N TYR A 285 6.67 -14.06 18.20
CA TYR A 285 7.69 -15.06 17.92
C TYR A 285 7.32 -15.78 16.61
N ALA A 286 8.17 -15.71 15.60
CA ALA A 286 8.12 -16.64 14.47
C ALA A 286 8.96 -17.88 14.82
N LYS A 287 8.42 -19.09 14.64
CA LYS A 287 9.15 -20.36 14.82
C LYS A 287 9.33 -21.03 13.45
N LYS A 288 10.56 -21.36 13.07
CA LYS A 288 10.88 -22.26 11.94
C LYS A 288 11.58 -23.50 12.53
N PHE A 289 11.10 -24.69 12.17
CA PHE A 289 11.71 -25.95 12.58
C PHE A 289 12.69 -26.37 11.50
N LEU A 290 13.92 -26.67 11.90
CA LEU A 290 14.94 -27.24 11.03
C LEU A 290 14.92 -28.76 11.23
N GLU A 291 14.74 -29.53 10.16
CA GLU A 291 14.74 -30.99 10.21
C GLU A 291 16.10 -31.55 9.79
N GLY A 292 16.70 -32.39 10.64
CA GLY A 292 17.91 -33.15 10.32
C GLY A 292 19.17 -32.29 10.12
N ASP A 293 20.30 -32.95 9.82
CA ASP A 293 21.59 -32.35 9.45
C ASP A 293 21.53 -31.58 8.10
N GLU A 294 20.35 -31.12 7.67
CA GLU A 294 20.17 -30.37 6.43
C GLU A 294 20.49 -28.88 6.65
N LEU A 295 21.55 -28.48 5.97
CA LEU A 295 22.13 -27.14 5.90
C LEU A 295 21.06 -26.06 5.66
N LEU A 296 21.13 -24.97 6.42
CA LEU A 296 20.27 -23.79 6.19
C LEU A 296 20.65 -23.16 4.84
N LEU A 297 19.70 -22.94 3.94
CA LEU A 297 19.92 -22.08 2.78
C LEU A 297 19.51 -20.64 3.14
N ILE A 298 20.49 -19.74 3.33
CA ILE A 298 20.24 -18.30 3.50
C ILE A 298 20.80 -17.60 2.27
N ASN A 299 19.96 -16.88 1.52
CA ASN A 299 20.37 -16.14 0.31
C ASN A 299 21.10 -17.01 -0.74
N GLY A 300 20.76 -18.30 -0.86
CA GLY A 300 21.42 -19.21 -1.80
C GLY A 300 22.82 -19.68 -1.36
N VAL A 301 23.23 -19.37 -0.12
CA VAL A 301 24.46 -19.88 0.50
C VAL A 301 24.08 -21.03 1.44
N TYR A 302 24.73 -22.18 1.27
CA TYR A 302 24.62 -23.33 2.17
C TYR A 302 25.34 -23.00 3.47
N VAL A 303 24.70 -23.28 4.61
CA VAL A 303 25.23 -22.95 5.93
C VAL A 303 25.46 -24.20 6.75
N GLU A 304 26.73 -24.44 7.10
CA GLU A 304 27.25 -25.66 7.73
C GLU A 304 27.02 -25.75 9.24
N ASP A 305 26.85 -24.62 9.92
CA ASP A 305 26.68 -24.61 11.39
C ASP A 305 25.85 -23.42 11.93
N GLU A 306 25.50 -23.54 13.23
CA GLU A 306 24.64 -22.64 13.98
C GLU A 306 25.18 -21.21 14.11
N GLU A 307 26.50 -21.04 14.23
CA GLU A 307 27.15 -19.74 14.42
C GLU A 307 27.24 -18.97 13.09
N HIS A 308 27.46 -19.70 12.00
CA HIS A 308 27.45 -19.20 10.65
C HIS A 308 26.04 -18.78 10.19
N ALA A 309 25.00 -19.54 10.57
CA ALA A 309 23.60 -19.22 10.28
C ALA A 309 23.13 -17.98 11.04
N LYS A 310 23.51 -17.86 12.32
CA LYS A 310 23.28 -16.64 13.12
C LYS A 310 23.98 -15.45 12.47
N THR A 311 25.22 -15.60 12.01
CA THR A 311 26.00 -14.51 11.39
C THR A 311 25.39 -14.06 10.06
N LEU A 312 25.04 -14.98 9.15
CA LEU A 312 24.45 -14.66 7.84
C LEU A 312 23.03 -14.08 7.94
N THR A 313 22.18 -14.63 8.82
CA THR A 313 20.84 -14.07 9.06
C THR A 313 20.96 -12.69 9.71
N THR A 314 21.86 -12.54 10.68
CA THR A 314 22.17 -11.26 11.31
C THR A 314 22.77 -10.29 10.32
N GLU A 315 23.59 -10.71 9.36
CA GLU A 315 24.16 -9.85 8.31
C GLU A 315 23.14 -9.44 7.25
N ALA A 316 22.29 -10.35 6.78
CA ALA A 316 21.18 -10.03 5.87
C ALA A 316 20.15 -9.09 6.52
N MET A 317 19.86 -9.30 7.81
CA MET A 317 19.01 -8.42 8.61
C MET A 317 19.74 -7.11 9.02
N LYS A 318 21.07 -7.12 9.21
CA LYS A 318 21.91 -5.92 9.44
C LYS A 318 22.09 -5.08 8.18
N LYS A 319 22.04 -5.70 6.99
CA LYS A 319 21.86 -5.03 5.69
C LYS A 319 20.45 -4.45 5.55
N LYS A 320 19.53 -4.87 6.42
CA LYS A 320 18.19 -4.31 6.61
C LYS A 320 17.34 -4.39 5.34
N GLU A 321 17.47 -5.39 4.49
CA GLU A 321 16.77 -5.38 3.18
C GLU A 321 15.32 -5.91 3.26
N PHE A 322 14.96 -6.67 4.30
CA PHE A 322 13.73 -7.47 4.35
C PHE A 322 12.91 -7.34 5.65
N GLN A 323 11.60 -7.58 5.53
CA GLN A 323 10.61 -7.57 6.62
C GLN A 323 9.84 -8.88 6.69
N VAL A 324 9.40 -9.26 7.89
CA VAL A 324 8.60 -10.47 8.13
C VAL A 324 7.15 -10.08 8.40
N VAL A 325 6.23 -10.59 7.57
CA VAL A 325 4.78 -10.43 7.77
C VAL A 325 4.19 -11.75 8.25
N VAL A 326 3.45 -11.72 9.36
CA VAL A 326 2.81 -12.89 9.96
C VAL A 326 1.31 -12.84 9.69
N PHE A 327 0.79 -13.88 9.04
CA PHE A 327 -0.63 -14.04 8.80
C PHE A 327 -1.18 -15.14 9.71
N ARG A 328 -2.13 -14.79 10.57
CA ARG A 328 -3.00 -15.77 11.22
C ARG A 328 -4.27 -15.92 10.38
N PRO A 329 -4.66 -17.13 9.96
CA PRO A 329 -5.98 -17.31 9.39
C PRO A 329 -7.03 -16.86 10.42
N PRO A 330 -8.17 -16.30 9.98
CA PRO A 330 -9.29 -16.07 10.88
C PRO A 330 -9.54 -17.38 11.63
N SER A 331 -9.73 -17.31 12.95
CA SER A 331 -10.25 -18.44 13.70
C SER A 331 -11.47 -18.96 12.94
N ALA A 332 -11.54 -20.28 12.76
CA ALA A 332 -12.74 -20.90 12.21
C ALA A 332 -13.89 -20.66 13.20
N THR A 333 -14.51 -19.48 13.14
CA THR A 333 -15.86 -19.29 13.62
C THR A 333 -16.66 -20.26 12.78
N LYS A 334 -17.17 -21.31 13.42
CA LYS A 334 -18.10 -22.27 12.83
C LYS A 334 -19.21 -21.47 12.15
N PHE A 335 -19.13 -21.33 10.83
CA PHE A 335 -20.31 -21.14 10.03
C PHE A 335 -20.96 -22.52 10.02
N ASN A 336 -21.86 -22.75 10.98
CA ASN A 336 -22.83 -23.81 10.84
C ASN A 336 -23.62 -23.51 9.56
N ALA A 337 -23.65 -24.51 8.69
CA ALA A 337 -24.43 -24.53 7.46
C ALA A 337 -25.93 -24.38 7.72
#